data_AF-A0A074RJ88-F1
#
_entry.id   AF-A0A074RJ88-F1
#
_cell.length_a   1.000
_cell.length_b   1.000
_cell.length_c   1.000
_cell.angle_alpha   90.00
_cell.angle_beta   90.00
_cell.angle_gamma   90.00
#
_symmetry.space_group_name_H-M   'P 1'
#
loop_
_entity.id
_entity.type
_entity.pdbx_description
1 polymer ?
#
loop_
_entity_poly.entity_id
_entity_poly.type
_entity_poly.pdbx_seq_one_letter_code
_entity_poly.pdbx_strand_id
1 'polypeptide(L)'
;MPGTGNSYEPLSPGTQFQWMPRHTRLRPRQFVTTLSALLLLFTFTSFFYWGDLELFAFPEKSAWSSDATNFDEIFIREAQLPQHNLSARYPEGRDGRFLRFSNQVWGVGWNNLLQERLLNTILAYESNRAPVFSPFEAWAHPPRNDKTPTGERHVLVIPSNALFSGPAAGASWGPGNHHPRAISDKWWNVACPLFKRKVIKADDIFKQIGKQLDGDEILSKWTSLLKDIPDKCVEIIGTQVFDFYLIGSTRVLSLWDMFSNHPAIRQLDDSEIVKAAVAKNMAKLQKPSGFSQRPRIVKSNLIAGLMAIHVRRGDYLGDEGQDNGHCLHFSKWGSTFSGWNQLSQLRDKFDAPPRGNIEWGTNTPELVEHYLRRCLPSPAQVASRLRAIRAENRRISHIFVATNAEKRYLSELRVVLVADGWAPDKIIMSKDLKLNWQATSVAMAVDMSILSRAEVFVGNGFSSMSSNVAMRRLTTGMGLDSIRFW
;
A
#
# COMPACT_ATOMS: atom_id res chain seq x y z
N MET A 1 -53.10 -6.96 69.94
CA MET A 1 -52.76 -7.27 71.35
C MET A 1 -51.60 -8.27 71.34
N PRO A 2 -50.61 -8.17 72.24
CA PRO A 2 -50.11 -7.02 73.03
C PRO A 2 -48.67 -6.66 72.57
N GLY A 3 -48.16 -5.43 72.76
CA GLY A 3 -47.88 -4.74 74.03
C GLY A 3 -46.43 -5.09 74.44
N THR A 4 -45.52 -4.21 74.87
CA THR A 4 -45.55 -2.94 75.62
C THR A 4 -44.12 -2.37 75.49
N GLY A 5 -43.81 -1.08 75.37
CA GLY A 5 -44.22 0.04 76.22
C GLY A 5 -43.03 0.52 77.07
N ASN A 6 -42.71 1.82 76.95
CA ASN A 6 -42.01 2.69 77.91
C ASN A 6 -40.46 2.55 78.00
N SER A 7 -39.66 3.59 78.18
CA SER A 7 -39.91 4.98 78.62
C SER A 7 -38.70 5.87 78.30
N TYR A 8 -38.96 7.15 78.03
CA TYR A 8 -38.01 8.26 78.13
C TYR A 8 -38.11 8.90 79.52
N GLU A 9 -36.96 9.22 80.15
CA GLU A 9 -36.69 10.44 80.95
C GLU A 9 -35.23 10.46 81.49
N PRO A 10 -34.66 11.59 81.97
CA PRO A 10 -33.41 12.12 81.42
C PRO A 10 -32.25 12.29 82.43
N LEU A 11 -31.07 12.58 81.86
CA LEU A 11 -29.90 13.34 82.35
C LEU A 11 -29.34 13.06 83.78
N SER A 12 -28.08 12.63 83.82
CA SER A 12 -27.11 13.09 84.81
C SER A 12 -25.76 13.39 84.14
N PRO A 13 -25.12 14.56 84.39
CA PRO A 13 -23.89 14.98 83.74
C PRO A 13 -22.67 14.55 84.55
N GLY A 14 -21.62 14.10 83.86
CA GLY A 14 -20.28 14.10 84.47
C GLY A 14 -19.36 13.01 83.97
N THR A 15 -18.67 13.23 82.85
CA THR A 15 -17.28 12.76 82.71
C THR A 15 -16.56 13.58 81.64
N GLN A 16 -15.59 14.39 82.07
CA GLN A 16 -14.70 15.15 81.20
C GLN A 16 -13.87 14.19 80.33
N PHE A 17 -14.05 14.25 79.01
CA PHE A 17 -13.14 13.62 78.05
C PHE A 17 -11.93 14.52 77.82
N GLN A 18 -10.77 14.13 78.35
CA GLN A 18 -9.47 14.69 77.97
C GLN A 18 -9.15 14.30 76.52
N TRP A 19 -9.11 15.30 75.64
CA TRP A 19 -8.52 15.17 74.31
C TRP A 19 -6.99 15.11 74.41
N MET A 20 -6.41 13.93 74.17
CA MET A 20 -4.98 13.83 73.85
C MET A 20 -4.79 13.90 72.32
N PRO A 21 -4.02 14.86 71.79
CA PRO A 21 -3.67 14.88 70.37
C PRO A 21 -2.68 13.74 70.08
N ARG A 22 -3.11 12.76 69.26
CA ARG A 22 -2.20 11.77 68.67
C ARG A 22 -1.34 12.46 67.62
N HIS A 23 -0.19 12.98 68.02
CA HIS A 23 0.88 13.33 67.10
C HIS A 23 1.47 12.04 66.48
N THR A 24 1.03 11.69 65.27
CA THR A 24 1.68 10.67 64.43
C THR A 24 3.02 11.20 63.94
N ARG A 25 4.06 11.08 64.77
CA ARG A 25 5.45 11.26 64.32
C ARG A 25 5.80 10.10 63.38
N LEU A 26 5.70 10.34 62.07
CA LEU A 26 6.28 9.46 61.06
C LEU A 26 7.76 9.27 61.39
N ARG A 27 8.17 8.02 61.61
CA ARG A 27 9.55 7.71 61.97
C ARG A 27 10.46 8.09 60.79
N PRO A 28 11.65 8.66 61.01
CA PRO A 28 12.56 9.10 59.95
C PRO A 28 12.81 8.03 58.88
N ARG A 29 12.82 6.75 59.27
CA ARG A 29 12.94 5.61 58.35
C ARG A 29 11.80 5.49 57.34
N GLN A 30 10.55 5.78 57.75
CA GLN A 30 9.39 5.76 56.87
C GLN A 30 9.45 6.90 55.86
N PHE A 31 9.91 8.09 56.27
CA PHE A 31 10.10 9.22 55.37
C PHE A 31 11.15 8.92 54.28
N VAL A 32 12.27 8.31 54.66
CA VAL A 32 13.30 7.89 53.70
C VAL A 32 12.78 6.83 52.74
N THR A 33 12.02 5.83 53.21
CA THR A 33 11.46 4.81 52.30
C THR A 33 10.45 5.40 51.32
N THR A 34 9.57 6.29 51.79
CA THR A 34 8.60 6.97 50.92
C THR A 34 9.28 7.86 49.90
N LEU A 35 10.32 8.60 50.30
CA LEU A 35 11.07 9.47 49.40
C LEU A 35 11.84 8.65 48.34
N SER A 36 12.48 7.55 48.73
CA SER A 36 13.15 6.64 47.79
C SER A 36 12.17 5.98 46.82
N ALA A 37 10.99 5.57 47.28
CA ALA A 37 9.95 5.01 46.42
C ALA A 37 9.42 6.04 45.42
N LEU A 38 9.22 7.29 45.85
CA LEU A 38 8.81 8.38 44.96
C LEU A 38 9.89 8.75 43.95
N LEU A 39 11.17 8.75 44.36
CA LEU A 39 12.30 8.97 43.46
C LEU A 39 12.42 7.85 42.41
N LEU A 40 12.27 6.59 42.81
CA LEU A 40 12.26 5.45 41.88
C LEU A 40 11.05 5.50 40.93
N LEU A 41 9.88 5.88 41.43
CA LEU A 41 8.70 6.06 40.59
C LEU A 41 8.91 7.22 39.60
N PHE A 42 9.50 8.33 40.05
CA PHE A 42 9.81 9.48 39.20
C PHE A 42 10.87 9.16 38.15
N THR A 43 11.96 8.45 38.51
CA THR A 43 12.99 8.06 37.54
C THR A 43 12.46 7.00 36.57
N PHE A 44 11.65 6.06 37.02
CA PHE A 44 11.02 5.07 36.14
C PHE A 44 10.03 5.75 35.19
N THR A 45 9.11 6.57 35.71
CA THR A 45 8.16 7.33 34.87
C THR A 45 8.87 8.30 33.93
N SER A 46 9.93 8.99 34.37
CA SER A 46 10.74 9.87 33.53
C SER A 46 11.53 9.10 32.48
N PHE A 47 12.07 7.92 32.78
CA PHE A 47 12.74 7.08 31.79
C PHE A 47 11.77 6.59 30.72
N PHE A 48 10.54 6.23 31.09
CA PHE A 48 9.50 5.87 30.11
C PHE A 48 8.87 7.08 29.40
N TYR A 49 8.82 8.26 30.01
CA TYR A 49 8.28 9.46 29.35
C TYR A 49 9.30 10.17 28.47
N TRP A 50 10.57 10.23 28.90
CA TRP A 50 11.64 10.98 28.23
C TRP A 50 12.61 10.11 27.46
N GLY A 51 12.88 8.87 27.90
CA GLY A 51 13.68 7.91 27.13
C GLY A 51 12.99 7.47 25.83
N ASP A 52 11.67 7.58 25.80
CA ASP A 52 10.88 7.44 24.57
C ASP A 52 11.07 8.64 23.63
N LEU A 53 11.23 9.88 24.11
CA LEU A 53 11.32 11.06 23.23
C LEU A 53 12.52 11.09 22.28
N GLU A 54 13.66 10.46 22.63
CA GLU A 54 14.80 10.32 21.71
C GLU A 54 14.69 9.12 20.75
N LEU A 55 13.97 8.05 21.15
CA LEU A 55 13.62 6.92 20.27
C LEU A 55 12.40 7.21 19.37
N PHE A 56 11.63 8.22 19.73
CA PHE A 56 10.59 8.90 18.95
C PHE A 56 11.09 10.26 18.49
N ALA A 57 12.32 10.32 17.95
CA ALA A 57 12.54 11.23 16.84
C ALA A 57 11.43 10.91 15.83
N PHE A 58 10.32 11.66 15.92
CA PHE A 58 9.25 11.63 14.96
C PHE A 58 9.94 11.63 13.61
N PRO A 59 9.64 10.69 12.69
CA PRO A 59 10.08 10.90 11.32
C PRO A 59 9.65 12.32 11.03
N GLU A 60 10.64 13.18 10.80
CA GLU A 60 10.42 14.59 10.54
C GLU A 60 9.20 14.61 9.66
N LYS A 61 8.07 15.12 10.19
CA LYS A 61 6.84 15.25 9.40
C LYS A 61 7.39 15.94 8.18
N SER A 62 7.44 15.22 7.06
CA SER A 62 7.98 15.74 5.82
C SER A 62 7.44 17.16 5.77
N ALA A 63 8.30 18.17 5.71
CA ALA A 63 7.83 19.56 5.68
C ALA A 63 6.88 19.79 4.48
N TRP A 64 6.67 18.75 3.67
CA TRP A 64 5.82 18.58 2.51
C TRP A 64 4.73 17.49 2.69
N SER A 65 4.31 17.12 3.92
CA SER A 65 3.08 16.32 4.12
C SER A 65 1.88 17.20 3.80
N SER A 66 1.63 17.27 2.50
CA SER A 66 0.67 18.12 1.89
C SER A 66 -0.71 17.52 2.11
N ASP A 67 -1.48 18.03 3.07
CA ASP A 67 -2.91 17.77 3.29
C ASP A 67 -3.83 18.03 2.06
N ALA A 68 -3.24 18.38 0.91
CA ALA A 68 -3.93 18.63 -0.34
C ALA A 68 -4.64 17.38 -0.80
N THR A 69 -5.93 17.55 -1.06
CA THR A 69 -6.76 16.52 -1.68
C THR A 69 -7.29 16.92 -3.06
N ASN A 70 -6.87 18.08 -3.55
CA ASN A 70 -7.22 18.62 -4.86
C ASN A 70 -6.06 18.44 -5.85
N PHE A 71 -6.35 18.00 -7.09
CA PHE A 71 -5.30 17.74 -8.09
C PHE A 71 -4.51 18.99 -8.49
N ASP A 72 -5.14 20.14 -8.66
CA ASP A 72 -4.45 21.38 -9.06
C ASP A 72 -3.46 21.82 -7.96
N GLU A 73 -3.91 21.73 -6.71
CA GLU A 73 -3.05 21.99 -5.55
C GLU A 73 -1.88 21.02 -5.46
N ILE A 74 -2.11 19.73 -5.70
CA ILE A 74 -1.04 18.73 -5.72
C ILE A 74 -0.05 19.03 -6.85
N PHE A 75 -0.50 19.40 -8.05
CA PHE A 75 0.40 19.79 -9.14
C PHE A 75 1.25 21.02 -8.79
N ILE A 76 0.68 22.03 -8.14
CA ILE A 76 1.40 23.21 -7.67
C ILE A 76 2.47 22.79 -6.65
N ARG A 77 2.11 21.92 -5.70
CA ARG A 77 3.03 21.44 -4.67
C ARG A 77 4.14 20.56 -5.26
N GLU A 78 3.83 19.68 -6.21
CA GLU A 78 4.83 18.92 -6.98
C GLU A 78 5.79 19.86 -7.72
N ALA A 79 5.29 20.96 -8.30
CA ALA A 79 6.15 21.94 -8.97
C ALA A 79 7.09 22.69 -8.00
N GLN A 80 6.69 22.83 -6.72
CA GLN A 80 7.39 23.61 -5.69
C GLN A 80 8.26 22.78 -4.74
N LEU A 81 8.47 21.49 -5.00
CA LEU A 81 9.32 20.64 -4.16
C LEU A 81 10.70 21.29 -3.90
N PRO A 82 11.32 21.14 -2.71
CA PRO A 82 12.54 21.88 -2.35
C PRO A 82 13.73 21.65 -3.28
N GLN A 83 13.83 20.43 -3.82
CA GLN A 83 14.83 20.03 -4.80
C GLN A 83 14.61 20.68 -6.19
N HIS A 84 13.45 21.31 -6.42
CA HIS A 84 13.17 22.11 -7.61
C HIS A 84 13.76 23.53 -7.50
N ASN A 85 15.06 23.58 -7.21
CA ASN A 85 15.81 24.80 -7.08
C ASN A 85 17.23 24.60 -7.63
N LEU A 86 17.59 25.31 -8.70
CA LEU A 86 18.93 25.21 -9.32
C LEU A 86 20.09 25.66 -8.40
N SER A 87 19.78 26.39 -7.33
CA SER A 87 20.73 26.83 -6.32
C SER A 87 20.77 25.90 -5.10
N ALA A 88 20.00 24.80 -5.09
CA ALA A 88 20.12 23.77 -4.07
C ALA A 88 21.53 23.16 -4.06
N ARG A 89 21.99 22.74 -2.88
CA ARG A 89 23.32 22.13 -2.70
C ARG A 89 23.34 20.74 -3.31
N TYR A 90 24.54 20.29 -3.70
CA TYR A 90 24.78 18.89 -4.07
C TYR A 90 24.27 17.94 -2.96
N PRO A 91 23.61 16.82 -3.31
CA PRO A 91 23.47 16.24 -4.65
C PRO A 91 22.28 16.71 -5.47
N GLU A 92 21.66 17.82 -5.09
CA GLU A 92 20.53 18.42 -5.81
C GLU A 92 20.96 19.66 -6.61
N GLY A 93 19.98 20.37 -7.17
CA GLY A 93 20.20 21.61 -7.91
C GLY A 93 20.93 21.41 -9.22
N ARG A 94 21.65 22.44 -9.68
CA ARG A 94 22.32 22.46 -10.99
C ARG A 94 23.39 21.39 -11.18
N ASP A 95 23.95 20.91 -10.07
CA ASP A 95 25.03 19.92 -10.05
C ASP A 95 24.54 18.51 -9.71
N GLY A 96 23.24 18.35 -9.50
CA GLY A 96 22.63 17.04 -9.27
C GLY A 96 22.74 16.13 -10.49
N ARG A 97 22.76 14.81 -10.22
CA ARG A 97 22.69 13.77 -11.24
C ARG A 97 21.26 13.25 -11.29
N PHE A 98 20.69 13.17 -12.48
CA PHE A 98 19.30 12.85 -12.72
C PHE A 98 19.17 11.69 -13.72
N LEU A 99 18.15 10.87 -13.55
CA LEU A 99 17.83 9.75 -14.43
C LEU A 99 16.35 9.78 -14.84
N ARG A 100 16.10 9.93 -16.14
CA ARG A 100 14.77 9.87 -16.73
C ARG A 100 14.55 8.59 -17.52
N PHE A 101 13.38 8.00 -17.34
CA PHE A 101 12.90 6.84 -18.08
C PHE A 101 11.78 7.29 -19.03
N SER A 102 12.14 7.68 -20.25
CA SER A 102 11.17 8.05 -21.30
C SER A 102 10.59 6.84 -22.02
N ASN A 103 11.07 5.65 -21.66
CA ASN A 103 10.59 4.34 -22.08
C ASN A 103 9.60 3.70 -21.09
N GLN A 104 9.12 4.42 -20.07
CA GLN A 104 8.18 3.87 -19.08
C GLN A 104 6.91 3.35 -19.77
N VAL A 105 6.31 2.26 -19.25
CA VAL A 105 5.06 1.71 -19.77
C VAL A 105 3.98 2.78 -19.83
N TRP A 106 3.21 2.78 -20.90
CA TRP A 106 2.08 3.68 -21.11
C TRP A 106 0.88 2.87 -21.59
N GLY A 107 -0.32 3.45 -21.51
CA GLY A 107 -1.53 2.81 -22.02
C GLY A 107 -2.03 1.59 -21.24
N VAL A 108 -1.45 1.31 -20.06
CA VAL A 108 -1.85 0.20 -19.16
C VAL A 108 -2.41 0.72 -17.83
N GLY A 109 -2.94 -0.19 -17.00
CA GLY A 109 -3.44 0.16 -15.67
C GLY A 109 -2.34 0.61 -14.71
N TRP A 110 -2.71 1.48 -13.76
CA TRP A 110 -1.82 2.05 -12.72
C TRP A 110 -0.93 1.02 -12.02
N ASN A 111 -1.46 -0.18 -11.75
CA ASN A 111 -0.74 -1.19 -10.99
C ASN A 111 0.51 -1.72 -11.70
N ASN A 112 0.50 -1.83 -13.03
CA ASN A 112 1.69 -2.19 -13.80
C ASN A 112 2.72 -1.05 -13.76
N LEU A 113 2.24 0.18 -13.92
CA LEU A 113 3.07 1.38 -13.87
C LEU A 113 3.76 1.57 -12.51
N LEU A 114 3.04 1.28 -11.42
CA LEU A 114 3.58 1.38 -10.07
C LEU A 114 4.77 0.43 -9.88
N GLN A 115 4.66 -0.82 -10.34
CA GLN A 115 5.75 -1.81 -10.20
C GLN A 115 7.01 -1.34 -10.93
N GLU A 116 6.87 -0.94 -12.19
CA GLU A 116 7.99 -0.42 -12.97
C GLU A 116 8.55 0.88 -12.35
N ARG A 117 7.69 1.80 -11.90
CA ARG A 117 8.12 3.06 -11.28
C ARG A 117 8.97 2.83 -10.03
N LEU A 118 8.59 1.86 -9.19
CA LEU A 118 9.35 1.51 -8.00
C LEU A 118 10.72 0.93 -8.37
N LEU A 119 10.79 0.03 -9.36
CA LEU A 119 12.06 -0.54 -9.84
C LEU A 119 12.96 0.51 -10.49
N ASN A 120 12.41 1.40 -11.33
CA ASN A 120 13.12 2.53 -11.92
C ASN A 120 13.64 3.50 -10.85
N THR A 121 12.86 3.73 -9.79
CA THR A 121 13.29 4.53 -8.63
C THR A 121 14.48 3.89 -7.92
N ILE A 122 14.43 2.57 -7.69
CA ILE A 122 15.54 1.82 -7.09
C ILE A 122 16.78 1.90 -7.98
N LEU A 123 16.65 1.69 -9.29
CA LEU A 123 17.78 1.80 -10.21
C LEU A 123 18.42 3.20 -10.21
N ALA A 124 17.60 4.26 -10.17
CA ALA A 124 18.12 5.62 -10.04
C ALA A 124 18.86 5.82 -8.71
N TYR A 125 18.27 5.38 -7.61
CA TYR A 125 18.89 5.44 -6.27
C TYR A 125 20.22 4.70 -6.25
N GLU A 126 20.24 3.44 -6.66
CA GLU A 126 21.43 2.58 -6.67
C GLU A 126 22.53 3.13 -7.58
N SER A 127 22.19 3.92 -8.61
CA SER A 127 23.15 4.58 -9.51
C SER A 127 23.57 5.99 -9.06
N ASN A 128 23.22 6.41 -7.84
CA ASN A 128 23.47 7.74 -7.29
C ASN A 128 22.88 8.88 -8.14
N ARG A 129 21.63 8.70 -8.58
CA ARG A 129 20.88 9.65 -9.42
C ARG A 129 19.49 9.90 -8.84
N ALA A 130 19.02 11.14 -8.95
CA ALA A 130 17.63 11.47 -8.66
C ALA A 130 16.72 10.90 -9.75
N PRO A 131 15.71 10.08 -9.40
CA PRO A 131 14.73 9.62 -10.36
C PRO A 131 13.85 10.78 -10.81
N VAL A 132 13.44 10.76 -12.08
CA VAL A 132 12.42 11.66 -12.60
C VAL A 132 11.06 10.96 -12.53
N PHE A 133 10.08 11.59 -11.88
CA PHE A 133 8.71 11.08 -11.81
C PHE A 133 7.75 11.91 -12.67
N SER A 134 6.77 11.22 -13.25
CA SER A 134 5.78 11.81 -14.16
C SER A 134 4.36 11.56 -13.66
N PRO A 135 3.40 12.45 -13.94
CA PRO A 135 1.99 12.18 -13.64
C PRO A 135 1.52 10.90 -14.34
N PHE A 136 0.41 10.34 -13.84
CA PHE A 136 -0.25 9.19 -14.45
C PHE A 136 -1.32 9.64 -15.43
N GLU A 137 -1.25 9.16 -16.66
CA GLU A 137 -2.29 9.35 -17.67
C GLU A 137 -3.26 8.17 -17.64
N ALA A 138 -4.51 8.41 -17.26
CA ALA A 138 -5.52 7.37 -17.06
C ALA A 138 -6.12 6.83 -18.38
N TRP A 139 -5.25 6.30 -19.26
CA TRP A 139 -5.61 5.87 -20.63
C TRP A 139 -6.34 4.52 -20.67
N ALA A 140 -5.86 3.49 -19.97
CA ALA A 140 -6.44 2.14 -20.10
C ALA A 140 -7.83 2.03 -19.46
N HIS A 141 -8.01 2.71 -18.32
CA HIS A 141 -9.18 2.59 -17.46
C HIS A 141 -9.55 4.00 -16.97
N PRO A 142 -10.13 4.85 -17.84
CA PRO A 142 -10.47 6.20 -17.45
C PRO A 142 -11.57 6.15 -16.37
N PRO A 143 -11.44 6.93 -15.27
CA PRO A 143 -12.39 6.89 -14.16
C PRO A 143 -13.74 7.51 -14.48
N ARG A 144 -13.84 8.17 -15.64
CA ARG A 144 -15.05 8.79 -16.21
C ARG A 144 -14.99 8.69 -17.72
N ASN A 145 -16.11 8.93 -18.40
CA ASN A 145 -16.08 9.10 -19.85
C ASN A 145 -15.13 10.24 -20.19
N ASP A 146 -14.11 9.93 -20.99
CA ASP A 146 -13.05 10.84 -21.40
C ASP A 146 -13.16 11.21 -22.88
N LYS A 147 -14.30 10.93 -23.52
CA LYS A 147 -14.58 11.36 -24.89
C LYS A 147 -15.57 12.52 -24.92
N THR A 148 -15.28 13.53 -25.75
CA THR A 148 -16.21 14.62 -26.08
C THR A 148 -17.37 14.10 -26.94
N PRO A 149 -18.45 14.88 -27.13
CA PRO A 149 -19.51 14.53 -28.08
C PRO A 149 -19.02 14.34 -29.52
N THR A 150 -17.90 14.97 -29.91
CA THR A 150 -17.26 14.83 -31.23
C THR A 150 -16.32 13.62 -31.31
N GLY A 151 -16.16 12.87 -30.22
CA GLY A 151 -15.30 11.68 -30.15
C GLY A 151 -13.83 11.98 -29.79
N GLU A 152 -13.46 13.24 -29.58
CA GLU A 152 -12.11 13.63 -29.13
C GLU A 152 -11.86 13.14 -27.71
N ARG A 153 -10.65 12.63 -27.46
CA ARG A 153 -10.30 12.04 -26.17
C ARG A 153 -9.55 13.03 -25.27
N HIS A 154 -10.09 13.31 -24.09
CA HIS A 154 -9.51 14.15 -23.05
C HIS A 154 -9.04 13.30 -21.87
N VAL A 155 -7.84 12.76 -21.99
CA VAL A 155 -7.24 11.87 -20.98
C VAL A 155 -7.05 12.61 -19.66
N LEU A 156 -7.50 12.00 -18.57
CA LEU A 156 -7.26 12.55 -17.24
C LEU A 156 -5.79 12.34 -16.85
N VAL A 157 -5.11 13.45 -16.56
CA VAL A 157 -3.74 13.47 -16.02
C VAL A 157 -3.82 13.62 -14.50
N ILE A 158 -3.28 12.64 -13.77
CA ILE A 158 -3.33 12.55 -12.31
C ILE A 158 -1.92 12.81 -11.75
N PRO A 159 -1.73 13.76 -10.81
CA PRO A 159 -0.41 13.98 -10.22
C PRO A 159 0.05 12.74 -9.44
N SER A 160 1.36 12.49 -9.38
CA SER A 160 1.88 11.27 -8.76
C SER A 160 1.56 11.20 -7.26
N ASN A 161 1.68 12.34 -6.58
CA ASN A 161 1.34 12.49 -5.16
C ASN A 161 -0.16 12.38 -4.87
N ALA A 162 -1.04 12.25 -5.88
CA ALA A 162 -2.43 11.84 -5.67
C ALA A 162 -2.60 10.32 -5.58
N LEU A 163 -1.68 9.53 -6.12
CA LEU A 163 -1.76 8.06 -6.18
C LEU A 163 -0.96 7.37 -5.07
N PHE A 164 0.19 7.93 -4.70
CA PHE A 164 1.07 7.41 -3.66
C PHE A 164 1.97 8.51 -3.10
N SER A 165 2.62 8.26 -1.96
CA SER A 165 3.62 9.15 -1.38
C SER A 165 4.92 8.38 -1.08
N GLY A 166 6.02 9.11 -0.89
CA GLY A 166 7.33 8.54 -0.59
C GLY A 166 8.44 9.03 -1.53
N PRO A 167 9.67 8.50 -1.40
CA PRO A 167 10.82 8.99 -2.16
C PRO A 167 10.64 8.94 -3.68
N ALA A 168 9.92 7.92 -4.18
CA ALA A 168 9.57 7.78 -5.60
C ALA A 168 8.68 8.92 -6.16
N ALA A 169 8.11 9.78 -5.30
CA ALA A 169 7.32 10.96 -5.66
C ALA A 169 7.93 12.28 -5.12
N GLY A 170 9.21 12.27 -4.75
CA GLY A 170 9.96 13.46 -4.36
C GLY A 170 10.05 13.72 -2.84
N ALA A 171 9.60 12.79 -1.99
CA ALA A 171 9.82 12.90 -0.55
C ALA A 171 11.29 12.66 -0.17
N SER A 172 11.65 13.00 1.07
CA SER A 172 12.97 12.70 1.65
C SER A 172 13.23 11.19 1.70
N TRP A 173 14.50 10.80 1.58
CA TRP A 173 14.97 9.42 1.77
C TRP A 173 15.13 9.03 3.26
N GLY A 174 14.83 9.95 4.17
CA GLY A 174 14.91 9.76 5.61
C GLY A 174 16.21 10.31 6.23
N PRO A 175 16.30 10.33 7.57
CA PRO A 175 17.45 10.90 8.27
C PRO A 175 18.77 10.23 7.90
N GLY A 176 19.82 11.03 7.70
CA GLY A 176 21.16 10.55 7.34
C GLY A 176 21.30 10.04 5.90
N ASN A 177 20.21 9.96 5.14
CA ASN A 177 20.27 9.59 3.74
C ASN A 177 20.37 10.83 2.86
N HIS A 178 21.54 11.02 2.27
CA HIS A 178 21.86 12.16 1.43
C HIS A 178 21.64 11.92 -0.06
N HIS A 179 20.97 10.85 -0.49
CA HIS A 179 20.69 10.64 -1.92
C HIS A 179 19.84 11.79 -2.49
N PRO A 180 20.03 12.16 -3.76
CA PRO A 180 19.26 13.24 -4.36
C PRO A 180 17.78 12.85 -4.48
N ARG A 181 16.88 13.77 -4.13
CA ARG A 181 15.43 13.50 -4.17
C ARG A 181 14.89 13.49 -5.60
N ALA A 182 13.82 12.72 -5.80
CA ALA A 182 13.17 12.63 -7.09
C ALA A 182 12.63 13.99 -7.55
N ILE A 183 12.70 14.29 -8.84
CA ILE A 183 12.20 15.53 -9.43
C ILE A 183 11.05 15.26 -10.40
N SER A 184 10.16 16.23 -10.58
CA SER A 184 9.08 16.12 -11.56
C SER A 184 9.61 16.16 -13.00
N ASP A 185 8.89 15.54 -13.92
CA ASP A 185 9.18 15.60 -15.36
C ASP A 185 9.25 17.03 -15.92
N LYS A 186 8.38 17.92 -15.41
CA LYS A 186 8.44 19.35 -15.75
C LYS A 186 9.77 19.98 -15.31
N TRP A 187 10.21 19.69 -14.09
CA TRP A 187 11.48 20.20 -13.57
C TRP A 187 12.70 19.58 -14.25
N TRP A 188 12.62 18.33 -14.70
CA TRP A 188 13.66 17.71 -15.52
C TRP A 188 13.98 18.56 -16.76
N ASN A 189 12.97 19.13 -17.43
CA ASN A 189 13.22 19.99 -18.60
C ASN A 189 13.96 21.29 -18.24
N VAL A 190 13.89 21.74 -16.98
CA VAL A 190 14.62 22.90 -16.46
C VAL A 190 16.05 22.53 -16.07
N ALA A 191 16.23 21.48 -15.26
CA ALA A 191 17.55 21.04 -14.80
C ALA A 191 18.40 20.42 -15.92
N CYS A 192 17.74 19.70 -16.83
CA CYS A 192 18.30 18.92 -17.92
C CYS A 192 17.67 19.31 -19.27
N PRO A 193 17.94 20.50 -19.82
CA PRO A 193 17.55 20.86 -21.18
C PRO A 193 18.21 19.93 -22.20
N LEU A 194 17.63 19.84 -23.41
CA LEU A 194 18.00 18.84 -24.44
C LEU A 194 19.52 18.72 -24.68
N PHE A 195 20.24 19.83 -24.78
CA PHE A 195 21.68 19.85 -25.05
C PHE A 195 22.56 19.29 -23.91
N LYS A 196 22.02 19.11 -22.70
CA LYS A 196 22.73 18.49 -21.56
C LYS A 196 22.48 16.99 -21.43
N ARG A 197 21.58 16.41 -22.24
CA ARG A 197 21.10 15.05 -22.03
C ARG A 197 21.99 14.04 -22.74
N LYS A 198 22.43 13.03 -21.99
CA LYS A 198 22.96 11.79 -22.54
C LYS A 198 21.82 10.80 -22.73
N VAL A 199 21.50 10.50 -23.99
CA VAL A 199 20.46 9.54 -24.34
C VAL A 199 21.04 8.14 -24.45
N ILE A 200 20.41 7.17 -23.78
CA ILE A 200 20.75 5.75 -23.84
C ILE A 200 19.56 4.98 -24.39
N LYS A 201 19.80 4.17 -25.43
CA LYS A 201 18.80 3.24 -25.96
C LYS A 201 18.90 1.92 -25.21
N ALA A 202 17.85 1.57 -24.46
CA ALA A 202 17.82 0.34 -23.69
C ALA A 202 17.99 -0.92 -24.55
N ASP A 203 17.46 -0.90 -25.79
CA ASP A 203 17.61 -2.00 -26.75
C ASP A 203 19.07 -2.34 -27.04
N ASP A 204 19.95 -1.34 -27.11
CA ASP A 204 21.37 -1.56 -27.41
C ASP A 204 22.11 -2.15 -26.21
N ILE A 205 21.66 -1.85 -24.98
CA ILE A 205 22.17 -2.49 -23.77
C ILE A 205 21.69 -3.95 -23.70
N PHE A 206 20.41 -4.21 -23.96
CA PHE A 206 19.87 -5.57 -23.94
C PHE A 206 20.47 -6.48 -25.01
N LYS A 207 20.92 -5.95 -26.15
CA LYS A 207 21.71 -6.73 -27.13
C LYS A 207 23.03 -7.24 -26.54
N GLN A 208 23.63 -6.52 -25.60
CA GLN A 208 24.91 -6.88 -24.99
C GLN A 208 24.74 -7.83 -23.80
N ILE A 209 23.71 -7.59 -22.99
CA ILE A 209 23.54 -8.33 -21.73
C ILE A 209 22.56 -9.50 -21.82
N GLY A 210 21.73 -9.57 -22.87
CA GLY A 210 20.69 -10.58 -23.04
C GLY A 210 19.34 -10.18 -22.44
N LYS A 211 18.24 -10.73 -22.99
CA LYS A 211 16.85 -10.39 -22.60
C LYS A 211 16.24 -11.33 -21.54
N GLN A 212 16.90 -12.44 -21.23
CA GLN A 212 16.41 -13.50 -20.35
C GLN A 212 17.17 -13.55 -19.01
N LEU A 213 17.48 -12.39 -18.45
CA LEU A 213 18.20 -12.25 -17.18
C LEU A 213 17.25 -12.13 -15.98
N ASP A 214 17.65 -12.60 -14.82
CA ASP A 214 16.89 -12.37 -13.59
C ASP A 214 16.93 -10.88 -13.18
N GLY A 215 15.99 -10.47 -12.33
CA GLY A 215 15.78 -9.06 -12.03
C GLY A 215 16.99 -8.38 -11.38
N ASP A 216 17.67 -9.08 -10.49
CA ASP A 216 18.91 -8.66 -9.81
C ASP A 216 20.08 -8.51 -10.78
N GLU A 217 20.23 -9.41 -11.75
CA GLU A 217 21.23 -9.28 -12.81
C GLU A 217 20.98 -8.04 -13.68
N ILE A 218 19.73 -7.80 -14.06
CA ILE A 218 19.33 -6.60 -14.81
C ILE A 218 19.67 -5.35 -14.00
N LEU A 219 19.25 -5.29 -12.73
CA LEU A 219 19.51 -4.15 -11.86
C LEU A 219 21.02 -3.91 -11.69
N SER A 220 21.81 -4.95 -11.44
CA SER A 220 23.26 -4.87 -11.22
C SER A 220 23.99 -4.33 -12.46
N LYS A 221 23.68 -4.86 -13.64
CA LYS A 221 24.30 -4.43 -14.91
C LYS A 221 23.95 -2.99 -15.25
N TRP A 222 22.67 -2.62 -15.12
CA TRP A 222 22.24 -1.23 -15.35
C TRP A 222 22.82 -0.27 -14.32
N THR A 223 22.91 -0.66 -13.04
CA THR A 223 23.50 0.16 -11.98
C THR A 223 24.97 0.45 -12.28
N SER A 224 25.74 -0.57 -12.67
CA SER A 224 27.16 -0.44 -13.02
C SER A 224 27.33 0.53 -14.20
N LEU A 225 26.59 0.30 -15.29
CA LEU A 225 26.59 1.17 -16.47
C LEU A 225 26.31 2.64 -16.10
N LEU A 226 25.27 2.89 -15.31
CA LEU A 226 24.81 4.24 -14.97
C LEU A 226 25.73 4.98 -14.00
N LYS A 227 26.46 4.26 -13.14
CA LYS A 227 27.49 4.82 -12.25
C LYS A 227 28.65 5.40 -13.05
N ASP A 228 29.10 4.66 -14.06
CA ASP A 228 30.27 5.00 -14.89
C ASP A 228 30.01 6.17 -15.86
N ILE A 229 28.74 6.51 -16.11
CA ILE A 229 28.40 7.64 -16.98
C ILE A 229 28.63 8.98 -16.25
N PRO A 230 29.55 9.84 -16.71
CA PRO A 230 29.83 11.11 -16.05
C PRO A 230 28.72 12.14 -16.24
N ASP A 231 27.90 12.00 -17.29
CA ASP A 231 26.81 12.92 -17.60
C ASP A 231 25.83 13.04 -16.43
N LYS A 232 25.54 14.28 -16.06
CA LYS A 232 24.58 14.61 -14.99
C LYS A 232 23.16 14.23 -15.38
N CYS A 233 22.78 14.45 -16.63
CA CYS A 233 21.43 14.22 -17.14
C CYS A 233 21.40 13.00 -18.06
N VAL A 234 20.88 11.86 -17.58
CA VAL A 234 20.75 10.64 -18.39
C VAL A 234 19.28 10.37 -18.69
N GLU A 235 18.96 10.12 -19.96
CA GLU A 235 17.63 9.79 -20.45
C GLU A 235 17.65 8.41 -21.13
N ILE A 236 16.85 7.47 -20.62
CA ILE A 236 16.70 6.13 -21.18
C ILE A 236 15.48 6.11 -22.10
N ILE A 237 15.66 5.63 -23.33
CA ILE A 237 14.63 5.50 -24.37
C ILE A 237 14.61 4.06 -24.93
N GLY A 238 13.60 3.75 -25.75
CA GLY A 238 13.46 2.44 -26.41
C GLY A 238 12.61 1.47 -25.58
N THR A 239 13.01 0.21 -25.51
CA THR A 239 12.34 -0.80 -24.66
C THR A 239 12.45 -0.47 -23.17
N GLN A 240 11.50 -0.92 -22.36
CA GLN A 240 11.52 -0.77 -20.90
C GLN A 240 12.74 -1.46 -20.28
N VAL A 241 13.30 -0.88 -19.20
CA VAL A 241 14.38 -1.54 -18.42
C VAL A 241 13.82 -2.70 -17.61
N PHE A 242 12.70 -2.47 -16.93
CA PHE A 242 11.96 -3.50 -16.21
C PHE A 242 10.61 -3.66 -16.90
N ASP A 243 10.56 -4.52 -17.93
CA ASP A 243 9.35 -4.74 -18.71
C ASP A 243 8.31 -5.59 -17.96
N PHE A 244 7.10 -5.64 -18.51
CA PHE A 244 6.01 -6.39 -17.90
C PHE A 244 6.24 -7.91 -17.91
N TYR A 245 7.09 -8.44 -18.79
CA TYR A 245 7.42 -9.87 -18.84
C TYR A 245 8.33 -10.26 -17.67
N LEU A 246 9.33 -9.44 -17.37
CA LEU A 246 10.15 -9.56 -16.18
C LEU A 246 9.27 -9.47 -14.93
N ILE A 247 8.54 -8.36 -14.77
CA ILE A 247 7.72 -8.07 -13.58
C ILE A 247 6.63 -9.13 -13.38
N GLY A 248 6.07 -9.65 -14.45
CA GLY A 248 5.01 -10.66 -14.40
C GLY A 248 5.49 -12.08 -14.10
N SER A 249 6.77 -12.39 -14.24
CA SER A 249 7.32 -13.75 -14.13
C SER A 249 8.07 -14.01 -12.82
N THR A 250 8.55 -15.23 -12.63
CA THR A 250 9.39 -15.62 -11.49
C THR A 250 10.75 -14.92 -11.47
N ARG A 251 11.21 -14.39 -12.61
CA ARG A 251 12.50 -13.68 -12.74
C ARG A 251 12.58 -12.42 -11.87
N VAL A 252 11.44 -11.77 -11.58
CA VAL A 252 11.43 -10.60 -10.68
C VAL A 252 11.69 -10.99 -9.22
N LEU A 253 11.48 -12.26 -8.85
CA LEU A 253 11.58 -12.71 -7.46
C LEU A 253 13.00 -12.62 -6.90
N SER A 254 14.03 -12.68 -7.74
CA SER A 254 15.43 -12.51 -7.31
C SER A 254 15.70 -11.14 -6.68
N LEU A 255 14.87 -10.14 -7.00
CA LEU A 255 14.97 -8.81 -6.41
C LEU A 255 14.35 -8.71 -5.02
N TRP A 256 13.54 -9.67 -4.57
CA TRP A 256 12.65 -9.50 -3.42
C TRP A 256 13.37 -9.09 -2.12
N ASP A 257 14.49 -9.73 -1.80
CA ASP A 257 15.19 -9.48 -0.54
C ASP A 257 15.75 -8.05 -0.49
N MET A 258 16.37 -7.57 -1.57
CA MET A 258 16.82 -6.19 -1.67
C MET A 258 15.62 -5.23 -1.76
N PHE A 259 14.68 -5.51 -2.66
CA PHE A 259 13.51 -4.67 -2.94
C PHE A 259 12.70 -4.40 -1.67
N SER A 260 12.36 -5.44 -0.92
CA SER A 260 11.51 -5.33 0.28
C SER A 260 12.17 -4.52 1.39
N ASN A 261 13.50 -4.44 1.42
CA ASN A 261 14.28 -3.68 2.39
C ASN A 261 14.70 -2.29 1.91
N HIS A 262 14.55 -2.00 0.61
CA HIS A 262 15.02 -0.75 0.03
C HIS A 262 14.27 0.48 0.58
N PRO A 263 14.94 1.63 0.83
CA PRO A 263 14.31 2.84 1.35
C PRO A 263 13.10 3.33 0.56
N ALA A 264 13.15 3.23 -0.79
CA ALA A 264 12.02 3.58 -1.67
C ALA A 264 10.74 2.78 -1.36
N ILE A 265 10.89 1.54 -0.88
CA ILE A 265 9.77 0.63 -0.58
C ILE A 265 9.34 0.75 0.88
N ARG A 266 10.31 0.83 1.80
CA ARG A 266 10.03 1.02 3.24
C ARG A 266 9.34 2.35 3.55
N GLN A 267 9.54 3.36 2.71
CA GLN A 267 8.92 4.69 2.84
C GLN A 267 7.79 4.92 1.83
N LEU A 268 7.34 3.89 1.11
CA LEU A 268 6.17 3.97 0.25
C LEU A 268 4.91 4.08 1.11
N ASP A 269 4.15 5.15 0.89
CA ASP A 269 2.94 5.44 1.66
C ASP A 269 1.76 5.76 0.72
N ASP A 270 0.58 5.85 1.30
CA ASP A 270 -0.62 6.33 0.64
C ASP A 270 -0.60 7.86 0.51
N SER A 271 -1.18 8.38 -0.57
CA SER A 271 -1.39 9.82 -0.73
C SER A 271 -2.42 10.37 0.27
N GLU A 272 -2.41 11.68 0.51
CA GLU A 272 -3.41 12.29 1.40
C GLU A 272 -4.85 12.16 0.88
N ILE A 273 -5.06 12.14 -0.44
CA ILE A 273 -6.37 11.81 -1.04
C ILE A 273 -6.81 10.41 -0.62
N VAL A 274 -5.92 9.43 -0.72
CA VAL A 274 -6.20 8.03 -0.36
C VAL A 274 -6.45 7.90 1.14
N LYS A 275 -5.60 8.50 1.97
CA LYS A 275 -5.75 8.52 3.43
C LYS A 275 -7.09 9.13 3.86
N ALA A 276 -7.45 10.29 3.30
CA ALA A 276 -8.71 10.97 3.59
C ALA A 276 -9.93 10.13 3.14
N ALA A 277 -9.86 9.52 1.95
CA ALA A 277 -10.91 8.66 1.43
C ALA A 277 -11.15 7.43 2.32
N VAL A 278 -10.07 6.79 2.76
CA VAL A 278 -10.14 5.68 3.71
C VAL A 278 -10.74 6.15 5.03
N ALA A 279 -10.18 7.19 5.64
CA ALA A 279 -10.60 7.70 6.95
C ALA A 279 -12.11 7.97 6.98
N LYS A 280 -12.64 8.60 5.91
CA LYS A 280 -14.07 8.88 5.73
C LYS A 280 -14.95 7.63 5.68
N ASN A 281 -14.40 6.48 5.28
CA ASN A 281 -15.12 5.23 5.13
C ASN A 281 -14.82 4.19 6.21
N MET A 282 -13.92 4.47 7.17
CA MET A 282 -13.50 3.52 8.21
C MET A 282 -14.66 2.96 9.03
N ALA A 283 -15.69 3.76 9.34
CA ALA A 283 -16.86 3.31 10.10
C ALA A 283 -17.66 2.19 9.40
N LYS A 284 -17.49 2.02 8.08
CA LYS A 284 -18.09 0.91 7.32
C LYS A 284 -17.24 -0.35 7.35
N LEU A 285 -15.92 -0.21 7.53
CA LEU A 285 -14.94 -1.28 7.33
C LEU A 285 -14.60 -2.05 8.60
N GLN A 286 -14.95 -1.51 9.77
CA GLN A 286 -14.69 -2.14 11.05
C GLN A 286 -15.83 -1.84 12.04
N LYS A 287 -16.00 -2.70 13.04
CA LYS A 287 -16.80 -2.31 14.21
C LYS A 287 -16.08 -1.14 14.90
N PRO A 288 -16.79 -0.08 15.33
CA PRO A 288 -16.25 0.80 16.34
C PRO A 288 -15.88 -0.08 17.53
N SER A 289 -14.59 -0.24 17.82
CA SER A 289 -14.19 -0.85 19.08
C SER A 289 -14.78 0.02 20.18
N GLY A 290 -15.51 -0.61 21.13
CA GLY A 290 -15.96 0.08 22.33
C GLY A 290 -14.78 0.84 22.94
N PHE A 291 -15.03 2.09 23.34
CA PHE A 291 -14.09 3.04 23.96
C PHE A 291 -12.75 2.43 24.41
N SER A 292 -11.73 2.47 23.54
CA SER A 292 -10.36 2.22 23.98
C SER A 292 -9.81 3.53 24.54
N GLN A 293 -9.85 3.72 25.86
CA GLN A 293 -9.19 4.83 26.56
C GLN A 293 -7.65 4.77 26.50
N ARG A 294 -7.06 3.82 25.78
CA ARG A 294 -5.62 3.77 25.52
C ARG A 294 -5.33 4.28 24.11
N PRO A 295 -4.47 5.29 23.93
CA PRO A 295 -3.86 5.56 22.65
C PRO A 295 -2.92 4.38 22.38
N ARG A 296 -3.46 3.36 21.73
CA ARG A 296 -2.66 2.25 21.26
C ARG A 296 -1.84 2.84 20.11
N ILE A 297 -0.60 3.23 20.39
CA ILE A 297 0.44 3.38 19.36
C ILE A 297 0.66 1.96 18.82
N VAL A 298 -0.23 1.49 17.96
CA VAL A 298 0.04 0.30 17.16
C VAL A 298 0.70 0.84 15.91
N LYS A 299 1.97 0.50 15.72
CA LYS A 299 2.66 0.61 14.42
C LYS A 299 1.93 -0.14 13.29
N SER A 300 0.86 -0.89 13.57
CA SER A 300 0.06 -1.57 12.56
C SER A 300 -1.17 -0.73 12.18
N ASN A 301 -1.19 -0.31 10.92
CA ASN A 301 -2.35 0.24 10.24
C ASN A 301 -3.46 -0.83 10.02
N LEU A 302 -3.55 -1.86 10.86
CA LEU A 302 -4.43 -3.03 10.70
C LEU A 302 -5.91 -2.68 10.90
N ILE A 303 -6.76 -3.06 9.96
CA ILE A 303 -8.22 -3.01 10.08
C ILE A 303 -8.69 -4.35 10.65
N ALA A 304 -8.77 -4.42 11.98
CA ALA A 304 -9.12 -5.64 12.69
C ALA A 304 -10.55 -6.12 12.35
N GLY A 305 -10.70 -7.43 12.18
CA GLY A 305 -11.96 -8.08 11.84
C GLY A 305 -12.41 -7.91 10.38
N LEU A 306 -11.57 -7.31 9.51
CA LEU A 306 -11.85 -7.15 8.09
C LEU A 306 -11.18 -8.25 7.26
N MET A 307 -11.99 -8.95 6.45
CA MET A 307 -11.51 -9.72 5.30
C MET A 307 -11.68 -8.86 4.04
N ALA A 308 -10.59 -8.48 3.40
CA ALA A 308 -10.65 -7.71 2.17
C ALA A 308 -10.28 -8.59 0.98
N ILE A 309 -11.10 -8.54 -0.06
CA ILE A 309 -10.95 -9.42 -1.23
C ILE A 309 -10.79 -8.60 -2.50
N HIS A 310 -9.94 -9.06 -3.40
CA HIS A 310 -9.80 -8.48 -4.73
C HIS A 310 -10.35 -9.43 -5.79
N VAL A 311 -11.51 -9.08 -6.33
CA VAL A 311 -12.19 -9.82 -7.40
C VAL A 311 -11.97 -9.08 -8.72
N ARG A 312 -10.96 -9.52 -9.47
CA ARG A 312 -10.64 -9.01 -10.81
C ARG A 312 -11.49 -9.71 -11.87
N ARG A 313 -12.38 -8.96 -12.51
CA ARG A 313 -13.20 -9.36 -13.66
C ARG A 313 -12.98 -8.32 -14.77
N GLY A 314 -14.03 -7.67 -15.28
CA GLY A 314 -13.90 -6.67 -16.35
C GLY A 314 -13.18 -7.26 -17.57
N ASP A 315 -12.05 -6.68 -17.97
CA ASP A 315 -11.17 -7.18 -19.03
C ASP A 315 -10.66 -8.63 -18.81
N TYR A 316 -10.73 -9.17 -17.59
CA TYR A 316 -10.43 -10.59 -17.34
C TYR A 316 -11.51 -11.53 -17.89
N LEU A 317 -12.77 -11.08 -17.91
CA LEU A 317 -13.88 -11.80 -18.53
C LEU A 317 -13.81 -11.68 -20.05
N GLY A 318 -13.47 -10.48 -20.56
CA GLY A 318 -13.55 -10.17 -21.98
C GLY A 318 -14.91 -9.59 -22.37
N ASP A 319 -15.12 -9.41 -23.68
CA ASP A 319 -16.39 -8.95 -24.23
C ASP A 319 -17.43 -10.07 -24.20
N GLU A 320 -18.71 -9.70 -24.04
CA GLU A 320 -19.79 -10.67 -23.99
C GLU A 320 -19.84 -11.50 -25.29
N GLY A 321 -19.79 -12.83 -25.15
CA GLY A 321 -19.77 -13.77 -26.28
C GLY A 321 -18.42 -13.89 -27.00
N GLN A 322 -17.33 -13.32 -26.47
CA GLN A 322 -16.00 -13.42 -27.08
C GLN A 322 -14.97 -14.08 -26.15
N ASP A 323 -14.12 -14.92 -26.73
CA ASP A 323 -13.01 -15.58 -26.03
C ASP A 323 -11.74 -14.71 -26.00
N ASN A 324 -11.91 -13.42 -25.68
CA ASN A 324 -10.86 -12.40 -25.72
C ASN A 324 -10.40 -11.90 -24.33
N GLY A 325 -11.00 -12.41 -23.25
CA GLY A 325 -10.65 -12.03 -21.87
C GLY A 325 -9.25 -12.46 -21.44
N HIS A 326 -8.64 -11.71 -20.51
CA HIS A 326 -7.30 -12.01 -20.02
C HIS A 326 -7.18 -13.39 -19.37
N CYS A 327 -8.21 -13.92 -18.70
CA CYS A 327 -8.12 -15.25 -18.08
C CYS A 327 -7.99 -16.36 -19.13
N LEU A 328 -8.69 -16.25 -20.25
CA LEU A 328 -8.54 -17.18 -21.36
C LEU A 328 -7.18 -17.03 -22.03
N HIS A 329 -6.69 -15.79 -22.15
CA HIS A 329 -5.34 -15.53 -22.64
C HIS A 329 -4.27 -16.17 -21.74
N PHE A 330 -4.34 -16.02 -20.41
CA PHE A 330 -3.42 -16.66 -19.48
C PHE A 330 -3.40 -18.19 -19.64
N SER A 331 -4.58 -18.79 -19.84
CA SER A 331 -4.69 -20.22 -20.15
C SER A 331 -3.97 -20.58 -21.45
N LYS A 332 -4.11 -19.78 -22.52
CA LYS A 332 -3.48 -20.03 -23.85
C LYS A 332 -1.96 -20.09 -23.76
N TRP A 333 -1.36 -19.29 -22.88
CA TRP A 333 0.10 -19.15 -22.78
C TRP A 333 0.71 -19.83 -21.56
N GLY A 334 -0.08 -20.57 -20.78
CA GLY A 334 0.45 -21.23 -19.59
C GLY A 334 0.95 -20.26 -18.52
N SER A 335 0.34 -19.08 -18.40
CA SER A 335 0.81 -18.04 -17.47
C SER A 335 0.65 -18.48 -16.01
N THR A 336 1.57 -18.05 -15.16
CA THR A 336 1.48 -18.26 -13.71
C THR A 336 0.91 -17.02 -13.01
N PHE A 337 0.86 -17.04 -11.68
CA PHE A 337 0.58 -15.82 -10.90
C PHE A 337 1.57 -14.69 -11.25
N SER A 338 1.16 -13.45 -11.04
CA SER A 338 1.93 -12.27 -11.46
C SER A 338 2.86 -11.75 -10.36
N GLY A 339 4.14 -11.63 -10.68
CA GLY A 339 5.16 -10.98 -9.84
C GLY A 339 5.22 -11.53 -8.43
N TRP A 340 5.14 -10.66 -7.42
CA TRP A 340 5.24 -10.99 -5.99
C TRP A 340 4.18 -11.98 -5.48
N ASN A 341 3.09 -12.23 -6.21
CA ASN A 341 2.13 -13.28 -5.86
C ASN A 341 2.74 -14.69 -5.96
N GLN A 342 3.92 -14.83 -6.56
CA GLN A 342 4.64 -16.09 -6.72
C GLN A 342 5.68 -16.38 -5.63
N LEU A 343 5.90 -15.45 -4.69
CA LEU A 343 6.87 -15.61 -3.60
C LEU A 343 6.70 -16.95 -2.90
N SER A 344 7.79 -17.72 -2.77
CA SER A 344 7.76 -19.11 -2.30
C SER A 344 7.16 -19.25 -0.89
N GLN A 345 7.27 -18.21 -0.06
CA GLN A 345 6.74 -18.18 1.30
C GLN A 345 5.20 -18.04 1.38
N LEU A 346 4.52 -17.64 0.29
CA LEU A 346 3.06 -17.50 0.27
C LEU A 346 2.36 -18.87 0.19
N ARG A 347 1.33 -19.08 0.99
CA ARG A 347 0.65 -20.39 1.13
C ARG A 347 -0.05 -20.85 -0.15
N ASP A 348 -0.72 -19.95 -0.85
CA ASP A 348 -1.48 -20.29 -2.05
C ASP A 348 -0.62 -20.16 -3.30
N LYS A 349 -0.45 -21.27 -4.04
CA LYS A 349 0.30 -21.34 -5.29
C LYS A 349 -0.62 -21.50 -6.50
N PHE A 350 -0.04 -21.35 -7.68
CA PHE A 350 -0.68 -21.77 -8.92
C PHE A 350 0.34 -22.50 -9.78
N ASP A 351 0.15 -23.81 -9.86
CA ASP A 351 0.90 -24.67 -10.75
C ASP A 351 0.13 -24.76 -12.07
N ALA A 352 0.72 -24.21 -13.12
CA ALA A 352 0.18 -24.30 -14.46
C ALA A 352 0.20 -25.79 -14.89
N PRO A 353 -0.93 -26.35 -15.37
CA PRO A 353 -0.95 -27.74 -15.83
C PRO A 353 0.07 -27.94 -16.96
N PRO A 354 0.75 -29.10 -17.01
CA PRO A 354 1.66 -29.41 -18.11
C PRO A 354 0.93 -29.32 -19.45
N ARG A 355 1.51 -28.61 -20.42
CA ARG A 355 0.90 -28.45 -21.74
C ARG A 355 1.12 -29.65 -22.67
N GLY A 356 2.11 -30.51 -22.40
CA GLY A 356 2.38 -31.69 -23.23
C GLY A 356 2.49 -31.35 -24.73
N ASN A 357 1.70 -32.05 -25.56
CA ASN A 357 1.64 -31.85 -27.02
C ASN A 357 0.64 -30.75 -27.46
N ILE A 358 0.07 -29.98 -26.53
CA ILE A 358 -0.89 -28.91 -26.86
C ILE A 358 -0.13 -27.79 -27.57
N GLU A 359 -0.60 -27.42 -28.76
CA GLU A 359 -0.03 -26.36 -29.58
C GLU A 359 0.07 -25.05 -28.78
N TRP A 360 1.18 -24.35 -28.95
CA TRP A 360 1.44 -23.09 -28.26
C TRP A 360 0.40 -22.02 -28.64
N GLY A 361 -0.20 -21.36 -27.66
CA GLY A 361 -1.26 -20.37 -27.89
C GLY A 361 -2.67 -20.95 -28.04
N THR A 362 -2.85 -22.27 -27.91
CA THR A 362 -4.17 -22.93 -27.93
C THR A 362 -4.65 -23.32 -26.52
N ASN A 363 -5.91 -23.73 -26.38
CA ASN A 363 -6.51 -24.15 -25.12
C ASN A 363 -7.28 -25.45 -25.28
N THR A 364 -7.36 -26.24 -24.20
CA THR A 364 -8.36 -27.32 -24.05
C THR A 364 -9.41 -26.91 -23.00
N PRO A 365 -10.61 -27.51 -22.99
CA PRO A 365 -11.63 -27.23 -21.98
C PRO A 365 -11.12 -27.42 -20.55
N GLU A 366 -10.29 -28.43 -20.30
CA GLU A 366 -9.74 -28.76 -18.98
C GLU A 366 -8.74 -27.69 -18.50
N LEU A 367 -7.90 -27.19 -19.41
CA LEU A 367 -6.99 -26.07 -19.13
C LEU A 367 -7.80 -24.81 -18.78
N VAL A 368 -8.79 -24.49 -19.61
CA VAL A 368 -9.64 -23.32 -19.40
C VAL A 368 -10.33 -23.41 -18.04
N GLU A 369 -10.93 -24.55 -17.69
CA GLU A 369 -11.58 -24.74 -16.40
C GLU A 369 -10.59 -24.56 -15.24
N HIS A 370 -9.39 -25.14 -15.33
CA HIS A 370 -8.36 -25.00 -14.29
C HIS A 370 -7.97 -23.54 -14.04
N TYR A 371 -7.77 -22.76 -15.11
CA TYR A 371 -7.46 -21.34 -15.00
C TYR A 371 -8.64 -20.53 -14.48
N LEU A 372 -9.85 -20.75 -14.98
CA LEU A 372 -11.02 -19.96 -14.60
C LEU A 372 -11.37 -20.10 -13.12
N ARG A 373 -11.14 -21.27 -12.50
CA ARG A 373 -11.34 -21.45 -11.04
C ARG A 373 -10.51 -20.49 -10.19
N ARG A 374 -9.32 -20.09 -10.65
CA ARG A 374 -8.35 -19.24 -9.93
C ARG A 374 -8.37 -17.80 -10.45
N CYS A 375 -8.59 -17.63 -11.74
CA CYS A 375 -8.54 -16.33 -12.43
C CYS A 375 -9.90 -15.61 -12.46
N LEU A 376 -11.01 -16.34 -12.55
CA LEU A 376 -12.34 -15.76 -12.74
C LEU A 376 -13.42 -16.48 -11.90
N PRO A 377 -13.24 -16.59 -10.56
CA PRO A 377 -14.11 -17.41 -9.73
C PRO A 377 -15.56 -16.94 -9.76
N SER A 378 -16.49 -17.90 -9.78
CA SER A 378 -17.93 -17.66 -9.65
C SER A 378 -18.27 -17.14 -8.24
N PRO A 379 -19.43 -16.48 -8.05
CA PRO A 379 -19.88 -16.06 -6.72
C PRO A 379 -19.89 -17.18 -5.67
N ALA A 380 -20.31 -18.40 -6.09
CA ALA A 380 -20.30 -19.59 -5.23
C ALA A 380 -18.88 -20.04 -4.85
N GLN A 381 -17.93 -20.02 -5.79
CA GLN A 381 -16.52 -20.33 -5.53
C GLN A 381 -15.89 -19.32 -4.59
N VAL A 382 -16.18 -18.02 -4.78
CA VAL A 382 -15.74 -16.96 -3.85
C VAL A 382 -16.26 -17.25 -2.45
N ALA A 383 -17.58 -17.41 -2.25
CA ALA A 383 -18.15 -17.65 -0.92
C ALA A 383 -17.59 -18.91 -0.25
N SER A 384 -17.45 -20.01 -0.99
CA SER A 384 -16.83 -21.25 -0.49
C SER A 384 -15.40 -21.01 0.01
N ARG A 385 -14.58 -20.29 -0.77
CA ARG A 385 -13.20 -19.94 -0.40
C ARG A 385 -13.15 -19.07 0.84
N LEU A 386 -14.01 -18.04 0.92
CA LEU A 386 -14.05 -17.15 2.08
C LEU A 386 -14.54 -17.85 3.34
N ARG A 387 -15.48 -18.80 3.23
CA ARG A 387 -15.93 -19.64 4.35
C ARG A 387 -14.78 -20.45 4.94
N ALA A 388 -13.98 -21.10 4.09
CA ALA A 388 -12.82 -21.87 4.53
C ALA A 388 -11.79 -21.00 5.26
N ILE A 389 -11.50 -19.81 4.74
CA ILE A 389 -10.57 -18.85 5.37
C ILE A 389 -11.14 -18.30 6.69
N ARG A 390 -12.44 -17.97 6.73
CA ARG A 390 -13.11 -17.48 7.95
C ARG A 390 -13.15 -18.54 9.05
N ALA A 391 -13.19 -19.83 8.71
CA ALA A 391 -13.11 -20.91 9.69
C ALA A 391 -11.75 -20.93 10.44
N GLU A 392 -10.67 -20.51 9.77
CA GLU A 392 -9.33 -20.37 10.35
C GLU A 392 -9.21 -19.09 11.22
N ASN A 393 -10.04 -18.07 11.01
CA ASN A 393 -10.02 -16.82 11.79
C ASN A 393 -11.44 -16.33 12.15
N ARG A 394 -11.89 -16.68 13.37
CA ARG A 394 -13.22 -16.34 13.89
C ARG A 394 -13.41 -14.85 14.24
N ARG A 395 -12.36 -14.01 14.20
CA ARG A 395 -12.48 -12.56 14.47
C ARG A 395 -13.03 -11.77 13.29
N ILE A 396 -12.99 -12.37 12.10
CA ILE A 396 -13.47 -11.74 10.88
C ILE A 396 -14.99 -11.56 10.96
N SER A 397 -15.42 -10.31 10.75
CA SER A 397 -16.82 -9.91 10.84
C SER A 397 -17.28 -9.00 9.69
N HIS A 398 -16.35 -8.45 8.92
CA HIS A 398 -16.63 -7.58 7.76
C HIS A 398 -15.96 -8.14 6.51
N ILE A 399 -16.59 -7.93 5.35
CA ILE A 399 -15.98 -8.10 4.04
C ILE A 399 -15.86 -6.74 3.36
N PHE A 400 -14.70 -6.45 2.79
CA PHE A 400 -14.53 -5.44 1.76
C PHE A 400 -14.22 -6.08 0.41
N VAL A 401 -14.97 -5.74 -0.64
CA VAL A 401 -14.81 -6.27 -2.00
C VAL A 401 -14.28 -5.19 -2.93
N ALA A 402 -12.98 -5.27 -3.23
CA ALA A 402 -12.33 -4.51 -4.27
C ALA A 402 -12.54 -5.16 -5.64
N THR A 403 -13.19 -4.47 -6.59
CA THR A 403 -13.60 -5.12 -7.84
C THR A 403 -13.96 -4.16 -8.97
N ASN A 404 -13.71 -4.61 -10.21
CA ASN A 404 -14.19 -4.01 -11.46
C ASN A 404 -15.30 -4.84 -12.12
N ALA A 405 -16.00 -5.69 -11.37
CA ALA A 405 -17.03 -6.58 -11.88
C ALA A 405 -18.33 -5.86 -12.30
N GLU A 406 -19.03 -6.51 -13.22
CA GLU A 406 -20.34 -6.14 -13.72
C GLU A 406 -21.44 -6.22 -12.64
N LYS A 407 -22.50 -5.41 -12.79
CA LYS A 407 -23.59 -5.30 -11.80
C LYS A 407 -24.25 -6.64 -11.45
N ARG A 408 -24.42 -7.52 -12.45
CA ARG A 408 -25.02 -8.85 -12.29
C ARG A 408 -24.22 -9.70 -11.31
N TYR A 409 -22.91 -9.84 -11.55
CA TYR A 409 -22.00 -10.57 -10.68
C TYR A 409 -22.01 -10.03 -9.25
N LEU A 410 -21.96 -8.70 -9.08
CA LEU A 410 -22.00 -8.08 -7.75
C LEU A 410 -23.30 -8.35 -7.00
N SER A 411 -24.43 -8.39 -7.70
CA SER A 411 -25.73 -8.68 -7.10
C SER A 411 -25.79 -10.13 -6.63
N GLU A 412 -25.36 -11.05 -7.47
CA GLU A 412 -25.27 -12.47 -7.14
C GLU A 412 -24.29 -12.74 -6.00
N LEU A 413 -23.08 -12.15 -6.04
CA LEU A 413 -22.09 -12.28 -4.98
C LEU A 413 -22.65 -11.81 -3.63
N ARG A 414 -23.38 -10.70 -3.59
CA ARG A 414 -24.01 -10.24 -2.35
C ARG A 414 -25.03 -11.26 -1.82
N VAL A 415 -25.87 -11.81 -2.69
CA VAL A 415 -26.86 -12.84 -2.31
C VAL A 415 -26.17 -14.08 -1.75
N VAL A 416 -25.15 -14.59 -2.45
CA VAL A 416 -24.43 -15.80 -2.03
C VAL A 416 -23.69 -15.57 -0.71
N LEU A 417 -23.06 -14.42 -0.50
CA LEU A 417 -22.40 -14.10 0.76
C LEU A 417 -23.41 -13.98 1.92
N VAL A 418 -24.58 -13.38 1.70
CA VAL A 418 -25.63 -13.35 2.73
C VAL A 418 -26.12 -14.75 3.08
N ALA A 419 -26.34 -15.60 2.07
CA ALA A 419 -26.70 -17.01 2.27
C ALA A 419 -25.60 -17.81 2.99
N ASP A 420 -24.33 -17.41 2.82
CA ASP A 420 -23.17 -17.96 3.54
C ASP A 420 -23.06 -17.46 5.00
N GLY A 421 -24.00 -16.64 5.47
CA GLY A 421 -24.07 -16.16 6.84
C GLY A 421 -23.32 -14.85 7.10
N TRP A 422 -23.01 -14.06 6.08
CA TRP A 422 -22.53 -12.70 6.26
C TRP A 422 -23.70 -11.74 6.48
N ALA A 423 -23.61 -10.88 7.48
CA ALA A 423 -24.62 -9.85 7.71
C ALA A 423 -24.62 -8.84 6.54
N PRO A 424 -25.79 -8.46 5.97
CA PRO A 424 -25.85 -7.60 4.79
C PRO A 424 -25.15 -6.26 4.93
N ASP A 425 -25.19 -5.64 6.12
CA ASP A 425 -24.54 -4.36 6.44
C ASP A 425 -23.02 -4.49 6.66
N LYS A 426 -22.48 -5.72 6.59
CA LYS A 426 -21.07 -6.05 6.76
C LYS A 426 -20.39 -6.46 5.45
N ILE A 427 -21.09 -6.36 4.32
CA ILE A 427 -20.56 -6.59 2.97
C ILE A 427 -20.43 -5.25 2.26
N ILE A 428 -19.21 -4.72 2.21
CA ILE A 428 -18.89 -3.41 1.63
C ILE A 428 -18.17 -3.64 0.32
N MET A 429 -18.58 -2.97 -0.75
CA MET A 429 -17.90 -3.01 -2.05
C MET A 429 -17.21 -1.68 -2.34
N SER A 430 -16.25 -1.62 -3.27
CA SER A 430 -15.60 -0.36 -3.69
C SER A 430 -16.61 0.72 -4.05
N LYS A 431 -17.70 0.34 -4.75
CA LYS A 431 -18.79 1.25 -5.14
C LYS A 431 -19.60 1.79 -3.97
N ASP A 432 -19.54 1.13 -2.81
CA ASP A 432 -20.25 1.57 -1.60
C ASP A 432 -19.43 2.63 -0.84
N LEU A 433 -18.18 2.92 -1.25
CA LEU A 433 -17.34 3.96 -0.63
C LEU A 433 -17.85 5.37 -0.98
N LYS A 434 -17.79 6.28 -0.01
CA LYS A 434 -18.11 7.70 -0.19
C LYS A 434 -16.88 8.44 -0.71
N LEU A 435 -16.74 8.55 -2.03
CA LEU A 435 -15.63 9.21 -2.71
C LEU A 435 -16.09 10.50 -3.40
N ASN A 436 -15.28 11.56 -3.36
CA ASN A 436 -15.45 12.72 -4.25
C ASN A 436 -14.83 12.40 -5.62
N TRP A 437 -14.96 13.30 -6.61
CA TRP A 437 -14.50 12.99 -7.97
C TRP A 437 -12.98 12.74 -8.06
N GLN A 438 -12.15 13.43 -7.28
CA GLN A 438 -10.70 13.20 -7.23
C GLN A 438 -10.38 11.82 -6.63
N ALA A 439 -10.99 11.48 -5.48
CA ALA A 439 -10.81 10.17 -4.86
C ALA A 439 -11.35 9.03 -5.72
N THR A 440 -12.45 9.25 -6.46
CA THR A 440 -12.95 8.32 -7.47
C THR A 440 -11.92 8.11 -8.59
N SER A 441 -11.20 9.17 -8.97
CA SER A 441 -10.16 9.09 -10.01
C SER A 441 -8.93 8.27 -9.59
N VAL A 442 -8.73 8.09 -8.28
CA VAL A 442 -7.67 7.24 -7.70
C VAL A 442 -8.24 6.06 -6.90
N ALA A 443 -9.47 5.62 -7.19
CA ALA A 443 -10.17 4.61 -6.39
C ALA A 443 -9.40 3.28 -6.30
N MET A 444 -8.62 2.92 -7.32
CA MET A 444 -7.75 1.72 -7.26
C MET A 444 -6.71 1.81 -6.15
N ALA A 445 -6.15 3.00 -5.89
CA ALA A 445 -5.22 3.21 -4.79
C ALA A 445 -5.93 3.20 -3.42
N VAL A 446 -7.17 3.70 -3.36
CA VAL A 446 -8.04 3.58 -2.17
C VAL A 446 -8.31 2.12 -1.82
N ASP A 447 -8.68 1.31 -2.82
CA ASP A 447 -8.91 -0.12 -2.65
C ASP A 447 -7.63 -0.83 -2.19
N MET A 448 -6.49 -0.58 -2.84
CA MET A 448 -5.20 -1.15 -2.43
C MET A 448 -4.85 -0.81 -0.99
N SER A 449 -5.11 0.42 -0.57
CA SER A 449 -4.89 0.88 0.80
C SER A 449 -5.76 0.10 1.79
N ILE A 450 -7.03 -0.15 1.50
CA ILE A 450 -7.90 -0.98 2.37
C ILE A 450 -7.41 -2.44 2.38
N LEU A 451 -7.12 -3.01 1.21
CA LEU A 451 -6.70 -4.41 1.06
C LEU A 451 -5.37 -4.70 1.79
N SER A 452 -4.41 -3.78 1.72
CA SER A 452 -3.09 -3.95 2.37
C SER A 452 -3.16 -3.91 3.90
N ARG A 453 -4.24 -3.34 4.45
CA ARG A 453 -4.42 -3.17 5.88
C ARG A 453 -5.42 -4.14 6.51
N ALA A 454 -6.15 -4.91 5.72
CA ALA A 454 -7.13 -5.87 6.23
C ALA A 454 -6.48 -6.98 7.08
N GLU A 455 -7.23 -7.56 8.02
CA GLU A 455 -6.76 -8.69 8.82
C GLU A 455 -6.44 -9.91 7.96
N VAL A 456 -7.25 -10.17 6.93
CA VAL A 456 -6.93 -11.14 5.87
C VAL A 456 -7.20 -10.53 4.51
N PHE A 457 -6.26 -10.71 3.59
CA PHE A 457 -6.41 -10.36 2.17
C PHE A 457 -6.59 -11.61 1.32
N VAL A 458 -7.57 -11.61 0.42
CA VAL A 458 -7.76 -12.66 -0.60
C VAL A 458 -7.72 -12.05 -2.00
N GLY A 459 -6.67 -12.33 -2.76
CA GLY A 459 -6.44 -11.70 -4.06
C GLY A 459 -6.65 -12.61 -5.27
N ASN A 460 -6.72 -12.00 -6.44
CA ASN A 460 -6.50 -12.68 -7.71
C ASN A 460 -5.00 -12.75 -8.01
N GLY A 461 -4.40 -13.94 -7.98
CA GLY A 461 -2.96 -14.13 -8.14
C GLY A 461 -2.42 -13.71 -9.51
N PHE A 462 -3.24 -13.65 -10.55
CA PHE A 462 -2.84 -13.17 -11.88
C PHE A 462 -2.83 -11.64 -12.00
N SER A 463 -3.31 -10.91 -10.99
CA SER A 463 -3.40 -9.45 -11.05
C SER A 463 -2.19 -8.75 -10.44
N SER A 464 -1.63 -7.78 -11.17
CA SER A 464 -0.61 -6.86 -10.65
C SER A 464 -1.11 -6.02 -9.47
N MET A 465 -2.41 -5.73 -9.37
CA MET A 465 -2.98 -5.08 -8.19
C MET A 465 -2.84 -5.95 -6.94
N SER A 466 -3.17 -7.24 -7.04
CA SER A 466 -2.96 -8.19 -5.93
C SER A 466 -1.48 -8.31 -5.59
N SER A 467 -0.61 -8.29 -6.60
CA SER A 467 0.85 -8.33 -6.44
C SER A 467 1.35 -7.13 -5.64
N ASN A 468 0.86 -5.93 -5.94
CA ASN A 468 1.17 -4.72 -5.19
C ASN A 468 0.60 -4.73 -3.76
N VAL A 469 -0.59 -5.32 -3.56
CA VAL A 469 -1.16 -5.49 -2.22
C VAL A 469 -0.31 -6.47 -1.40
N ALA A 470 0.05 -7.63 -1.96
CA ALA A 470 0.92 -8.61 -1.29
C ALA A 470 2.26 -7.98 -0.92
N MET A 471 2.88 -7.26 -1.86
CA MET A 471 4.09 -6.47 -1.62
C MET A 471 3.92 -5.51 -0.43
N ARG A 472 2.90 -4.64 -0.45
CA ARG A 472 2.65 -3.68 0.64
C ARG A 472 2.41 -4.36 1.98
N ARG A 473 1.69 -5.49 2.00
CA ARG A 473 1.44 -6.26 3.23
C ARG A 473 2.75 -6.76 3.83
N LEU A 474 3.61 -7.37 3.03
CA LEU A 474 4.88 -7.92 3.50
C LEU A 474 5.86 -6.82 3.92
N THR A 475 5.94 -5.71 3.17
CA THR A 475 6.86 -4.60 3.49
C THR A 475 6.42 -3.77 4.69
N THR A 476 5.15 -3.86 5.10
CA THR A 476 4.60 -3.24 6.31
C THR A 476 4.45 -4.22 7.50
N GLY A 477 5.00 -5.43 7.36
CA GLY A 477 5.10 -6.40 8.46
C GLY A 477 3.84 -7.23 8.71
N MET A 478 2.90 -7.29 7.77
CA MET A 478 1.78 -8.24 7.84
C MET A 478 2.29 -9.67 7.64
N GLY A 479 1.76 -10.61 8.42
CA GLY A 479 2.18 -12.02 8.36
C GLY A 479 1.82 -12.69 7.03
N LEU A 480 2.65 -13.65 6.60
CA LEU A 480 2.45 -14.42 5.36
C LEU A 480 1.09 -15.11 5.29
N ASP A 481 0.63 -15.67 6.41
CA ASP A 481 -0.66 -16.37 6.51
C ASP A 481 -1.88 -15.47 6.30
N SER A 482 -1.69 -14.15 6.39
CA SER A 482 -2.74 -13.16 6.14
C SER A 482 -2.96 -12.85 4.65
N ILE A 483 -2.16 -13.44 3.76
CA ILE A 483 -2.22 -13.27 2.30
C ILE A 483 -2.70 -14.58 1.69
N ARG A 484 -3.83 -14.54 1.01
CA ARG A 484 -4.46 -15.67 0.33
C ARG A 484 -4.78 -15.33 -1.11
N PHE A 485 -4.93 -16.35 -1.94
CA PHE A 485 -5.37 -16.21 -3.33
C PHE A 485 -6.55 -17.15 -3.66
N TRP A 486 -7.34 -16.77 -4.66
CA TRP A 486 -8.44 -17.56 -5.25
C TRP A 486 -7.98 -18.87 -5.78
#